data_AF-A0A0D8BY55-F1
#
_entry.id   AF-A0A0D8BY55-F1
#
_cell.length_a   1.000
_cell.length_b   1.000
_cell.length_c   1.000
_cell.angle_alpha   90.00
_cell.angle_beta   90.00
_cell.angle_gamma   90.00
#
_symmetry.space_group_name_H-M   'P 1'
#
loop_
_entity.id
_entity.type
_entity.pdbx_description
1 polymer ?
#
loop_
_entity_poly.entity_id
_entity_poly.type
_entity_poly.pdbx_seq_one_letter_code
_entity_poly.pdbx_strand_id
1 'polypeptide(L)'
;MAFSLAMMLFTLRTRRPLAAAQLSAMAQSVGYLLAASGPPLFGVLYDASGQFTAPLGMLLVVCAAMMVFGLGAARNQYVEED
;
A
#
# COMPACT_ATOMS: atom_id res chain seq x y z
N MET A 1 3.98 -7.18 9.69
CA MET A 1 4.77 -6.10 10.34
C MET A 1 4.50 -4.72 9.74
N ALA A 2 4.51 -4.55 8.42
CA ALA A 2 4.24 -3.24 7.79
C ALA A 2 2.86 -2.63 8.15
N PHE A 3 1.82 -3.46 8.24
CA PHE A 3 0.46 -3.00 8.58
C PHE A 3 0.36 -2.38 9.98
N SER A 4 0.91 -3.05 11.00
CA SER A 4 0.91 -2.53 12.38
C SER A 4 1.70 -1.23 12.51
N LEU A 5 2.79 -1.08 11.75
CA LEU A 5 3.60 0.14 11.73
C LEU A 5 2.83 1.32 11.08
N ALA A 6 2.08 1.06 10.01
CA ALA A 6 1.22 2.06 9.37
C ALA A 6 0.08 2.55 10.30
N MET A 7 -0.58 1.63 11.03
CA MET A 7 -1.60 1.98 12.02
C MET A 7 -1.05 2.80 13.19
N MET A 8 0.18 2.51 13.61
CA MET A 8 0.88 3.26 14.65
C MET A 8 1.21 4.68 14.18
N LEU A 9 1.68 4.86 12.95
CA LEU A 9 1.96 6.18 12.37
C LEU A 9 0.69 7.03 12.25
N PHE A 10 -0.45 6.46 11.85
CA PHE A 10 -1.73 7.18 11.84
C PHE A 10 -2.14 7.65 13.24
N THR A 11 -1.98 6.78 14.26
CA THR A 11 -2.27 7.15 15.64
C THR A 11 -1.36 8.26 16.16
N LEU A 12 -0.06 8.22 15.82
CA LEU A 12 0.93 9.22 16.27
C LEU A 12 0.83 10.56 15.54
N ARG A 13 0.33 10.58 14.30
CA ARG A 13 0.26 11.78 13.44
C ARG A 13 -1.10 12.48 13.43
N THR A 14 -2.10 11.96 14.15
CA THR A 14 -3.46 12.53 14.13
C THR A 14 -3.90 12.95 15.53
N ARG A 15 -4.16 14.24 15.76
CA ARG A 15 -4.64 14.76 17.07
C ARG A 15 -6.04 14.30 17.46
N ARG A 16 -6.84 13.78 16.51
CA ARG A 16 -8.22 13.30 16.73
C ARG A 16 -8.35 11.82 16.35
N PRO A 17 -8.79 10.94 17.27
CA PRO A 17 -8.89 9.49 17.01
C PRO A 17 -9.86 9.14 15.86
N LEU A 18 -10.90 9.96 15.65
CA LEU A 18 -11.85 9.77 14.56
C LEU A 18 -11.20 9.97 13.17
N ALA A 19 -10.28 10.92 13.03
CA ALA A 19 -9.59 11.18 11.77
C ALA A 19 -8.57 10.06 11.45
N ALA A 20 -7.89 9.50 12.45
CA ALA A 20 -7.00 8.34 12.27
C ALA A 20 -7.78 7.10 11.79
N ALA A 21 -8.97 6.88 12.35
CA ALA A 21 -9.84 5.77 11.95
C ALA A 21 -10.33 5.91 10.50
N GLN A 22 -10.76 7.11 10.09
CA GLN A 22 -11.17 7.37 8.70
C GLN A 22 -10.01 7.22 7.71
N LEU A 23 -8.83 7.75 8.05
CA LEU A 23 -7.64 7.64 7.20
C LEU A 23 -7.20 6.18 7.03
N SER A 24 -7.23 5.40 8.11
CA SER A 24 -6.98 3.96 8.07
C SER A 24 -8.00 3.20 7.22
N ALA A 25 -9.29 3.51 7.35
CA ALA A 25 -10.33 2.88 6.55
C ALA A 25 -10.17 3.17 5.05
N MET A 26 -9.79 4.41 4.68
CA MET A 26 -9.48 4.78 3.30
C MET A 26 -8.26 4.01 2.77
N ALA A 27 -7.17 3.96 3.53
CA ALA A 27 -5.97 3.22 3.16
C ALA A 27 -6.23 1.71 3.00
N GLN A 28 -7.00 1.11 3.90
CA GLN A 28 -7.40 -0.30 3.81
C GLN A 28 -8.28 -0.57 2.59
N SER A 29 -9.23 0.31 2.29
CA SER A 29 -10.13 0.16 1.13
C SER A 29 -9.32 0.14 -0.18
N VAL A 30 -8.39 1.07 -0.33
CA VAL A 30 -7.46 1.11 -1.47
C VAL A 30 -6.59 -0.15 -1.50
N GLY A 31 -6.05 -0.55 -0.35
CA GLY A 31 -5.21 -1.75 -0.23
C GLY A 31 -5.93 -3.03 -0.64
N TYR A 32 -7.20 -3.19 -0.24
CA TYR A 32 -8.02 -4.34 -0.61
C TYR A 32 -8.43 -4.34 -2.09
N LEU A 33 -8.74 -3.17 -2.67
CA LEU A 33 -8.99 -3.05 -4.11
C LEU A 33 -7.74 -3.45 -4.92
N LEU A 34 -6.57 -2.97 -4.51
CA LEU A 34 -5.29 -3.37 -5.09
C LEU A 34 -5.06 -4.88 -4.95
N ALA A 35 -5.26 -5.43 -3.75
CA ALA A 35 -5.11 -6.86 -3.50
C ALA A 35 -6.07 -7.72 -4.34
N ALA A 36 -7.32 -7.27 -4.54
CA ALA A 36 -8.31 -7.95 -5.39
C ALA A 36 -7.95 -7.88 -6.88
N SER A 37 -7.33 -6.78 -7.33
CA SER A 37 -6.86 -6.62 -8.71
C SER A 37 -5.59 -7.41 -9.03
N GLY A 38 -4.82 -7.81 -8.01
CA GLY A 38 -3.56 -8.55 -8.16
C GLY A 38 -3.71 -9.90 -8.87
N PRO A 39 -4.54 -10.84 -8.37
CA PRO A 39 -4.73 -12.16 -8.96
C PRO A 39 -5.15 -12.17 -10.43
N PRO A 40 -6.15 -11.37 -10.89
CA PRO A 40 -6.48 -11.33 -12.31
C PRO A 40 -5.34 -10.77 -13.17
N LEU A 41 -4.63 -9.72 -12.72
CA LEU A 41 -3.44 -9.23 -13.44
C LEU A 41 -2.35 -10.31 -13.53
N PHE A 42 -2.11 -11.02 -12.43
CA PHE A 42 -1.10 -12.07 -12.33
C PHE A 42 -1.42 -13.24 -13.27
N GLY A 43 -2.69 -13.63 -13.33
CA GLY A 43 -3.18 -14.68 -14.23
C GLY A 43 -3.01 -14.31 -15.70
N VAL A 44 -3.37 -13.09 -16.09
CA VAL A 44 -3.24 -12.62 -17.49
C VAL A 44 -1.76 -12.50 -17.90
N LEU A 45 -0.90 -12.00 -17.01
CA LEU A 45 0.55 -11.91 -17.27
C LEU A 45 1.20 -13.29 -17.43
N TYR A 46 0.79 -14.25 -16.61
CA TYR A 46 1.25 -15.62 -16.67
C TYR A 46 0.79 -16.30 -17.96
N ASP A 47 -0.49 -16.16 -18.32
CA ASP A 47 -1.09 -16.75 -19.52
C ASP A 47 -0.47 -16.18 -20.81
N ALA A 48 -0.21 -14.87 -20.86
CA ALA A 48 0.40 -14.22 -22.02
C ALA A 48 1.89 -14.55 -22.19
N SER A 49 2.64 -14.75 -21.09
CA SER A 49 4.09 -14.99 -21.16
C SER A 49 4.45 -16.47 -21.17
N GLY A 50 3.56 -17.35 -20.68
CA GLY A 50 3.83 -18.79 -20.49
C GLY A 50 4.98 -19.10 -19.50
N GLN A 51 5.50 -18.07 -18.82
CA GLN A 51 6.69 -18.12 -17.97
C GLN A 51 6.40 -17.42 -16.64
N PHE A 52 6.90 -17.97 -15.53
CA PHE A 52 6.77 -17.37 -14.20
C PHE A 52 7.56 -16.06 -14.01
N THR A 53 8.48 -15.73 -14.92
CA THR A 53 9.35 -14.55 -14.84
C THR A 53 8.57 -13.23 -14.89
N ALA A 54 7.56 -13.12 -15.75
CA ALA A 54 6.74 -11.92 -15.86
C ALA A 54 5.94 -11.61 -14.57
N PRO A 55 5.23 -12.57 -13.95
CA PRO A 55 4.60 -12.38 -12.66
C PRO A 55 5.59 -12.04 -11.52
N LEU A 56 6.79 -12.64 -11.50
CA LEU A 56 7.84 -12.26 -10.54
C LEU A 56 8.30 -10.81 -10.72
N GLY A 57 8.45 -10.35 -11.97
CA GLY A 57 8.77 -8.95 -12.28
C GLY A 57 7.70 -8.00 -11.76
N MET A 58 6.42 -8.35 -11.91
CA MET A 58 5.30 -7.59 -11.38
C MET A 58 5.36 -7.44 -9.86
N LEU A 59 5.67 -8.52 -9.13
CA LEU A 59 5.87 -8.47 -7.67
C LEU A 59 7.01 -7.53 -7.27
N LEU A 60 8.13 -7.57 -8.00
CA LEU A 60 9.25 -6.67 -7.79
C LEU A 60 8.86 -5.20 -7.97
N VAL A 61 8.08 -4.89 -9.01
CA VAL A 61 7.55 -3.53 -9.25
C VAL A 61 6.63 -3.09 -8.11
N VAL A 62 5.75 -3.97 -7.63
CA VAL A 62 4.86 -3.68 -6.49
C VAL A 62 5.69 -3.42 -5.21
N CYS A 63 6.71 -4.23 -4.94
CA CYS A 63 7.61 -4.01 -3.81
C CYS A 63 8.36 -2.66 -3.92
N ALA A 64 8.86 -2.31 -5.11
CA ALA A 64 9.52 -1.03 -5.34
C ALA A 64 8.56 0.14 -5.12
N ALA A 65 7.32 0.04 -5.62
CA ALA A 65 6.28 1.04 -5.36
C ALA A 65 6.00 1.18 -3.86
N MET A 66 5.81 0.07 -3.13
CA MET A 66 5.62 0.09 -1.68
C MET A 66 6.80 0.73 -0.95
N MET A 67 8.03 0.52 -1.41
CA MET A 67 9.22 1.13 -0.84
C MET A 67 9.23 2.65 -1.05
N VAL A 68 8.91 3.13 -2.25
CA VAL A 68 8.84 4.56 -2.57
C VAL A 68 7.74 5.25 -1.76
N PHE A 69 6.53 4.68 -1.71
CA PHE A 69 5.45 5.23 -0.89
C PHE A 69 5.75 5.15 0.60
N GLY A 70 6.41 4.07 1.06
CA GLY A 70 6.85 3.93 2.44
C GLY A 70 7.91 4.95 2.84
N LEU A 71 8.88 5.23 1.97
CA LEU A 71 9.88 6.30 2.14
C LEU A 71 9.22 7.69 2.16
N GLY A 72 8.24 7.93 1.29
CA GLY A 72 7.44 9.16 1.27
C GLY A 72 6.62 9.35 2.55
N ALA A 73 5.98 8.30 3.05
CA ALA A 73 5.22 8.30 4.29
C ALA A 73 6.11 8.40 5.54
N ALA A 74 7.37 7.93 5.46
CA ALA A 74 8.37 8.06 6.52
C ALA A 74 8.98 9.47 6.60
N ARG A 75 8.79 10.30 5.57
CA ARG A 75 9.26 11.69 5.56
C ARG A 75 8.51 12.48 6.63
N ASN A 76 9.24 13.31 7.38
CA ASN A 76 8.75 13.99 8.58
C ASN A 76 7.77 15.15 8.27
N GLN A 77 6.60 14.85 7.71
CA GLN A 77 5.53 15.82 7.45
C GLN A 77 4.26 15.42 8.22
N TYR A 78 3.60 16.41 8.82
CA TYR A 78 2.29 16.25 9.47
C TYR A 78 1.19 16.44 8.40
N VAL A 79 0.06 15.72 8.54
CA VAL A 79 -1.09 15.82 7.62
C VAL A 79 -1.99 17.03 7.97
N GLU A 80 -1.66 17.78 9.03
CA GLU A 80 -2.29 19.06 9.35
C GLU A 80 -1.64 20.17 8.51
N GLU A 81 -2.33 20.56 7.43
CA GLU A 81 -2.30 21.93 6.90
C GLU A 81 -3.07 22.81 7.90
N ASP A 82 -2.56 24.02 8.18
CA ASP A 82 -3.08 24.98 9.16
C ASP A 82 -4.62 25.16 9.18
#